data_AF-A0A0T6AHE2-F1
#
_entry.id   AF-A0A0T6AHE2-F1
#
_cell.length_a   1.000
_cell.length_b   1.000
_cell.length_c   1.000
_cell.angle_alpha   90.00
_cell.angle_beta   90.00
_cell.angle_gamma   90.00
#
_symmetry.space_group_name_H-M   'P 1'
#
loop_
_entity.id
_entity.type
_entity.pdbx_description
1 polymer ?
#
loop_
_entity_poly.entity_id
_entity_poly.type
_entity_poly.pdbx_seq_one_letter_code
_entity_poly.pdbx_strand_id
1 'polypeptide(L)' 'MKTTNPIDVIRMALEREKMAVRDYSEFAKTATEPSIREMFLFLAEEEEKHVKLLQDEIDREVNQEM' A
#
# COMPACT_ATOMS: atom_id res chain seq x y z
N MET A 1 -22.89 -17.23 -3.69
CA MET A 1 -22.00 -16.09 -3.98
C MET A 1 -21.63 -15.48 -2.63
N LYS A 2 -20.37 -15.58 -2.17
CA LYS A 2 -19.99 -14.93 -0.90
C LYS A 2 -20.10 -13.43 -1.14
N THR A 3 -20.96 -12.75 -0.38
CA THR A 3 -21.00 -11.29 -0.33
C THR A 3 -19.66 -10.83 0.24
N THR A 4 -18.78 -10.29 -0.59
CA THR A 4 -17.52 -9.71 -0.12
C THR A 4 -17.86 -8.49 0.73
N ASN A 5 -17.48 -8.51 2.01
CA ASN A 5 -17.59 -7.32 2.85
C ASN A 5 -16.63 -6.26 2.27
N PRO A 6 -17.08 -5.02 1.99
CA PRO A 6 -16.22 -3.95 1.52
C PRO A 6 -14.93 -3.79 2.35
N ILE A 7 -14.99 -3.98 3.68
CA ILE A 7 -13.80 -3.85 4.54
C ILE A 7 -12.74 -4.93 4.27
N ASP A 8 -13.16 -6.12 3.83
CA ASP A 8 -12.23 -7.20 3.49
C ASP A 8 -11.48 -6.87 2.18
N VAL A 9 -12.13 -6.15 1.26
CA VAL A 9 -11.48 -5.65 0.03
C VAL A 9 -10.45 -4.59 0.37
N ILE A 10 -10.79 -3.66 1.27
CA ILE A 10 -9.87 -2.59 1.70
C ILE A 10 -8.67 -3.18 2.45
N ARG A 11 -8.87 -4.18 3.32
CA ARG A 11 -7.77 -4.91 3.99
C ARG A 11 -6.87 -5.63 3.00
N MET A 12 -7.44 -6.28 1.98
CA MET A 12 -6.66 -6.91 0.92
C MET A 12 -5.84 -5.88 0.13
N ALA A 13 -6.41 -4.71 -0.17
CA ALA A 13 -5.70 -3.62 -0.82
C ALA A 13 -4.54 -3.11 0.05
N LEU A 14 -4.78 -2.88 1.34
CA LEU A 14 -3.75 -2.43 2.29
C LEU A 14 -2.53 -3.37 2.32
N GLU A 15 -2.76 -4.69 2.34
CA GLU A 15 -1.65 -5.64 2.33
C GLU A 15 -0.91 -5.65 0.99
N ARG A 16 -1.58 -5.36 -0.13
CA ARG A 16 -0.90 -5.18 -1.43
C ARG A 16 -0.03 -3.94 -1.44
N GLU A 17 -0.50 -2.80 -0.92
CA GLU A 17 0.32 -1.58 -0.87
C GLU A 17 1.53 -1.77 0.04
N LYS A 18 1.37 -2.43 1.20
CA LYS A 18 2.51 -2.78 2.06
C LYS A 18 3.53 -3.68 1.38
N MET A 19 3.11 -4.60 0.50
CA MET A 19 4.03 -5.41 -0.31
C MET A 19 4.72 -4.55 -1.36
N ALA A 20 3.98 -3.68 -2.05
CA ALA A 20 4.54 -2.79 -3.08
C ALA A 20 5.60 -1.83 -2.51
N VAL A 21 5.37 -1.24 -1.32
CA VAL A 21 6.38 -0.43 -0.60
C VAL A 21 7.68 -1.22 -0.40
N ARG A 22 7.58 -2.48 0.06
CA ARG A 22 8.75 -3.34 0.28
C ARG A 22 9.45 -3.65 -1.05
N ASP A 23 8.70 -4.08 -2.05
CA ASP A 23 9.24 -4.50 -3.34
C ASP A 23 9.95 -3.33 -4.04
N TYR A 24 9.32 -2.16 -4.13
CA TYR A 24 9.94 -0.98 -4.72
C TYR A 24 11.16 -0.50 -3.93
N SER A 25 11.12 -0.58 -2.59
CA SER A 25 12.29 -0.28 -1.76
C SER A 25 13.45 -1.24 -2.02
N GLU A 26 13.18 -2.53 -2.20
CA GLU A 26 14.22 -3.51 -2.55
C GLU A 26 14.74 -3.32 -3.99
N PHE A 27 13.85 -3.03 -4.95
CA PHE A 27 14.25 -2.75 -6.32
C PHE A 27 15.15 -1.52 -6.40
N ALA A 28 14.83 -0.45 -5.67
CA ALA A 28 15.69 0.73 -5.55
C ALA A 28 17.11 0.41 -5.05
N LYS A 29 17.26 -0.54 -4.11
CA LYS A 29 18.57 -0.97 -3.59
C LYS A 29 19.40 -1.71 -4.64
N THR A 30 18.74 -2.48 -5.51
CA THR A 30 19.41 -3.27 -6.57
C THR A 30 19.60 -2.52 -7.89
N ALA A 31 18.94 -1.38 -8.06
CA ALA A 31 19.01 -0.58 -9.29
C ALA A 31 20.38 0.09 -9.46
N THR A 32 21.06 -0.23 -10.56
CA THR A 32 22.37 0.33 -10.91
C THR A 32 22.27 1.72 -11.54
N GLU A 33 21.23 1.95 -12.33
CA GLU A 33 20.98 3.23 -12.99
C GLU A 33 20.32 4.22 -12.01
N PRO A 34 20.88 5.43 -11.80
CA PRO A 34 20.33 6.39 -10.84
C PRO A 34 18.87 6.76 -11.08
N SER A 35 18.47 6.96 -12.34
CA SER A 35 17.09 7.32 -12.70
C SER A 35 16.09 6.22 -12.37
N ILE A 36 16.48 4.95 -12.53
CA ILE A 36 15.65 3.79 -12.19
C ILE A 36 15.52 3.66 -10.67
N ARG A 37 16.61 3.90 -9.92
CA ARG A 37 16.56 3.94 -8.45
C ARG A 37 15.62 5.03 -7.94
N GLU A 38 15.71 6.23 -8.49
CA GLU A 38 14.83 7.35 -8.15
C GLU A 38 13.36 7.05 -8.46
N MET A 39 13.09 6.42 -9.62
CA MET A 39 11.74 5.97 -9.96
C MET A 39 11.18 4.98 -8.94
N PHE A 40 11.96 3.98 -8.51
CA PHE A 40 11.49 3.02 -7.50
C PHE A 40 11.29 3.65 -6.13
N LEU A 41 12.16 4.59 -5.72
CA LEU A 41 11.96 5.33 -4.47
C LEU A 41 10.68 6.17 -4.52
N PHE A 42 10.44 6.87 -5.64
CA PHE A 42 9.20 7.61 -5.84
C PHE A 42 7.96 6.71 -5.74
N LEU A 43 7.99 5.54 -6.38
CA LEU A 43 6.88 4.58 -6.29
C LEU A 43 6.67 4.09 -4.86
N ALA A 44 7.74 3.75 -4.13
CA ALA A 44 7.62 3.36 -2.72
C ALA A 44 6.97 4.46 -1.87
N GLU A 45 7.34 5.73 -2.07
CA GLU A 45 6.73 6.87 -1.38
C GLU A 45 5.24 7.06 -1.71
N GLU A 46 4.83 6.83 -2.96
CA GLU A 46 3.41 6.89 -3.35
C GLU A 46 2.61 5.77 -2.68
N GLU A 47 3.14 4.54 -2.63
CA GLU A 47 2.45 3.43 -1.97
C GLU A 47 2.37 3.60 -0.45
N GLU A 48 3.35 4.26 0.20
CA GLU A 48 3.24 4.64 1.61
C GLU A 48 2.06 5.59 1.88
N LYS A 49 1.76 6.50 0.94
CA LYS A 49 0.58 7.38 1.03
C LYS A 49 -0.71 6.56 0.90
N HIS A 50 -0.73 5.58 0.00
CA HIS A 50 -1.88 4.68 -0.15
C HIS A 50 -2.09 3.80 1.09
N VAL A 51 -1.02 3.26 1.69
CA VAL A 51 -1.08 2.51 2.96
C VAL A 51 -1.74 3.34 4.04
N LYS A 52 -1.32 4.60 4.20
CA LYS A 52 -1.90 5.51 5.19
C LYS A 52 -3.38 5.76 4.93
N LEU A 53 -3.73 6.07 3.67
CA LEU A 53 -5.12 6.32 3.29
C LEU A 53 -6.05 5.13 3.59
N LEU A 54 -5.61 3.92 3.24
CA LEU A 54 -6.40 2.70 3.45
C LEU A 54 -6.50 2.33 4.95
N GLN A 55 -5.44 2.58 5.72
CA GLN A 55 -5.47 2.38 7.17
C GLN A 55 -6.45 3.35 7.84
N ASP A 56 -6.41 4.63 7.47
CA ASP A 56 -7.31 5.66 7.99
C ASP A 56 -8.78 5.30 7.66
N GLU A 57 -9.04 4.72 6.49
CA GLU A 57 -10.38 4.27 6.09
C GLU A 57 -10.85 3.06 6.90
N ILE A 58 -9.99 2.05 7.11
CA ILE A 58 -10.32 0.90 7.96
C ILE A 58 -10.63 1.37 9.39
N ASP A 59 -9.82 2.27 9.94
CA ASP A 59 -10.01 2.79 11.28
C ASP A 59 -11.34 3.57 11.40
N ARG A 60 -11.71 4.33 10.36
CA ARG A 60 -13.00 5.04 10.30
C ARG A 60 -14.18 4.08 10.34
N GLU A 61 -14.17 3.04 9.50
CA GLU A 61 -15.26 2.06 9.41
C GLU A 61 -15.39 1.24 10.70
N VAL A 62 -14.27 0.79 11.28
CA VAL A 62 -14.27 0.05 12.56
C VAL A 62 -14.82 0.90 13.70
N ASN A 63 -14.49 2.20 13.73
CA ASN A 63 -14.97 3.12 14.76
C ASN A 63 -16.44 3.53 14.57
N GLN A 64 -17.02 3.38 13.37
CA GLN A 64 -18.45 3.63 13.12
C GLN A 64 -19.34 2.43 13.50
N GLU A 65 -18.77 1.23 13.59
CA GLU A 65 -19.48 0.01 14.01
C GLU A 65 -19.53 -0.18 15.54
N MET A 66 -18.80 0.62 16.33
CA MET A 66 -18.83 0.65 17.80
C MET A 66 -19.83 1.67 18.36
#